data_AF-A0A6A4RNV6-F1
#
_entry.id   AF-A0A6A4RNV6-F1
#
_cell.length_a   1.000
_cell.length_b   1.000
_cell.length_c   1.000
_cell.angle_alpha   90.00
_cell.angle_beta   90.00
_cell.angle_gamma   90.00
#
_symmetry.space_group_name_H-M   'P 1'
#
loop_
_entity.id
_entity.type
_entity.pdbx_description
1 polymer ?
#
loop_
_entity_poly.entity_id
_entity_poly.type
_entity_poly.pdbx_seq_one_letter_code
_entity_poly.pdbx_strand_id
1 'polypeptide(L)'
;MNRLDSGLQKLQTTAAQVEDLQSKLASQEAELTFKNQNIEALITKIGMQTEKVRNKREAADVEAQKVSVIQAEVSVKQKDCENDLAKAEPSLAAATAALDTLNKMNLTELKAFPNPPVAVINVAASVMVLLAPRGRVPKDRSWKAARAFMGKVDDFLQALASYDKEHIPATCLTVVKQEYLRKPEFHPDLVRTKSTAAAGLCAWTINIVKYYEIYCEVIPKRHALSQANAELETATAKLLSVQKKLADLDASVQSLTAQFERATAEKISCQEEVARTNQTIELANRLVKGLEVNKERSNLVVTGADLA
;
A
#
# COMPACT_ATOMS: atom_id res chain seq x y z
N MET A 1 -66.94 -56.65 37.70
CA MET A 1 -65.75 -56.99 36.88
C MET A 1 -65.30 -55.84 35.99
N ASN A 2 -66.13 -55.31 35.06
CA ASN A 2 -65.73 -54.28 34.07
C ASN A 2 -64.94 -53.03 34.56
N ARG A 3 -65.15 -52.54 35.80
CA ARG A 3 -64.39 -51.38 36.33
C ARG A 3 -62.93 -51.72 36.69
N LEU A 4 -62.69 -52.90 37.26
CA LEU A 4 -61.36 -53.35 37.68
C LEU A 4 -60.49 -53.64 36.45
N ASP A 5 -61.03 -54.35 35.45
CA ASP A 5 -60.34 -54.61 34.18
C ASP A 5 -59.98 -53.30 33.45
N SER A 6 -60.91 -52.33 33.42
CA SER A 6 -60.64 -51.02 32.81
C SER A 6 -59.54 -50.22 33.53
N GLY A 7 -59.42 -50.37 34.86
CA GLY A 7 -58.38 -49.72 35.66
C GLY A 7 -57.02 -50.39 35.49
N LEU A 8 -57.00 -51.72 35.37
CA LEU A 8 -55.80 -52.53 35.17
C LEU A 8 -55.21 -52.31 33.77
N GLN A 9 -56.07 -52.23 32.75
CA GLN A 9 -55.68 -51.88 31.39
C GLN A 9 -55.11 -50.45 31.32
N LYS A 10 -55.73 -49.48 32.01
CA LYS A 10 -55.20 -48.11 32.08
C LYS A 10 -53.83 -48.06 32.78
N LEU A 11 -53.64 -48.81 33.86
CA LEU A 11 -52.35 -48.92 34.55
C LEU A 11 -51.26 -49.47 33.62
N GLN A 12 -51.53 -50.56 32.89
CA GLN A 12 -50.58 -51.12 31.93
C GLN A 12 -50.24 -50.14 30.80
N THR A 13 -51.25 -49.47 30.22
CA THR A 13 -51.02 -48.48 29.16
C THR A 13 -50.22 -47.29 29.66
N THR A 14 -50.51 -46.76 30.85
CA THR A 14 -49.76 -45.64 31.43
C THR A 14 -48.33 -46.05 31.79
N ALA A 15 -48.11 -47.27 32.31
CA ALA A 15 -46.77 -47.78 32.58
C ALA A 15 -45.92 -47.89 31.30
N ALA A 16 -46.48 -48.43 30.22
CA ALA A 16 -45.81 -48.50 28.92
C ALA A 16 -45.49 -47.10 28.34
N GLN A 17 -46.41 -46.13 28.50
CA GLN A 17 -46.17 -44.75 28.08
C GLN A 17 -45.08 -44.06 28.91
N VAL A 18 -44.98 -44.35 30.22
CA VAL A 18 -43.90 -43.85 31.07
C VAL A 18 -42.56 -44.40 30.63
N GLU A 19 -42.47 -45.70 30.29
CA GLU A 19 -41.24 -46.32 29.82
C GLU A 19 -40.77 -45.73 28.48
N ASP A 20 -41.68 -45.50 27.53
CA ASP A 20 -41.38 -44.81 26.26
C ASP A 20 -40.90 -43.37 26.48
N LEU A 21 -41.56 -42.62 27.37
CA LEU A 21 -41.14 -41.27 27.73
C LEU A 21 -39.77 -41.25 28.42
N GLN A 22 -39.46 -42.24 29.28
CA GLN A 22 -38.15 -42.37 29.92
C GLN A 22 -37.05 -42.67 28.89
N SER A 23 -37.32 -43.54 27.92
CA SER A 23 -36.39 -43.81 26.81
C SER A 23 -36.14 -42.55 25.99
N LYS A 24 -37.22 -41.81 25.64
CA LYS A 24 -37.12 -40.53 24.95
C LYS A 24 -36.31 -39.51 25.75
N LEU A 25 -36.58 -39.38 27.05
CA LEU A 25 -35.86 -38.47 27.93
C LEU A 25 -34.35 -38.76 27.92
N ALA A 26 -33.96 -40.04 28.06
CA ALA A 26 -32.54 -40.43 28.03
C ALA A 26 -31.87 -40.05 26.69
N SER A 27 -32.58 -40.20 25.56
CA SER A 27 -32.08 -39.76 24.26
C SER A 27 -31.91 -38.24 24.16
N GLN A 28 -32.86 -37.47 24.70
CA GLN A 28 -32.80 -36.01 24.70
C GLN A 28 -31.69 -35.49 25.63
N GLU A 29 -31.47 -36.10 26.80
CA GLU A 29 -30.37 -35.75 27.70
C GLU A 29 -29.00 -36.01 27.06
N ALA A 30 -28.87 -37.11 26.31
CA ALA A 30 -27.67 -37.40 25.53
C ALA A 30 -27.45 -36.34 24.42
N GLU A 31 -28.49 -35.96 23.69
CA GLU A 31 -28.43 -34.89 22.69
C GLU A 31 -28.01 -33.54 23.30
N LEU A 32 -28.55 -33.21 24.48
CA LEU A 32 -28.26 -31.98 25.21
C LEU A 32 -26.79 -31.92 25.65
N THR A 33 -26.25 -33.05 26.09
CA THR A 33 -24.83 -33.22 26.42
C THR A 33 -23.95 -33.00 25.18
N PHE A 34 -24.33 -33.56 24.04
CA PHE A 34 -23.62 -33.35 22.77
C PHE A 34 -23.68 -31.88 22.31
N LYS A 35 -24.85 -31.24 22.38
CA LYS A 35 -25.00 -29.81 22.06
C LYS A 35 -24.16 -28.92 22.98
N ASN A 36 -24.05 -29.24 24.27
CA ASN A 36 -23.15 -28.53 25.20
C ASN A 36 -21.69 -28.62 24.76
N GLN A 37 -21.20 -29.81 24.45
CA GLN A 37 -19.83 -30.01 23.98
C GLN A 37 -19.55 -29.27 22.68
N ASN A 38 -20.50 -29.26 21.74
CA ASN A 38 -20.36 -28.52 20.49
C ASN A 38 -20.29 -26.99 20.73
N ILE A 39 -21.10 -26.47 21.65
CA ILE A 39 -21.07 -25.05 22.03
C ILE A 39 -19.73 -24.69 22.68
N GLU A 40 -19.20 -25.51 23.59
CA GLU A 40 -17.88 -25.29 24.21
C GLU A 40 -16.74 -25.28 23.17
N ALA A 41 -16.82 -26.18 22.18
CA ALA A 41 -15.88 -26.21 21.06
C ALA A 41 -15.98 -24.94 20.21
N LEU A 42 -17.20 -24.44 19.95
CA LEU A 42 -17.42 -23.18 19.23
C LEU A 42 -16.86 -21.97 20.01
N ILE A 43 -17.10 -21.89 21.33
CA ILE A 43 -16.55 -20.83 22.19
C ILE A 43 -15.02 -20.81 22.11
N THR A 44 -14.40 -21.98 22.23
CA THR A 44 -12.94 -22.11 22.15
C THR A 44 -12.43 -21.63 20.80
N LYS A 45 -13.09 -22.03 19.71
CA LYS A 45 -12.71 -21.65 18.34
C LYS A 45 -12.90 -20.15 18.09
N ILE A 46 -13.99 -19.56 18.57
CA ILE A 46 -14.22 -18.11 18.50
C ILE A 46 -13.11 -17.38 19.27
N GLY A 47 -12.82 -17.77 20.50
CA GLY A 47 -11.76 -17.15 21.31
C GLY A 47 -10.40 -17.17 20.60
N MET A 48 -10.00 -18.31 20.03
CA MET A 48 -8.76 -18.43 19.26
C MET A 48 -8.74 -17.53 18.01
N GLN A 49 -9.86 -17.42 17.29
CA GLN A 49 -9.93 -16.59 16.09
C GLN A 49 -9.98 -15.10 16.42
N THR A 50 -10.71 -14.70 17.46
CA THR A 50 -10.74 -13.32 17.96
C THR A 50 -9.35 -12.85 18.37
N GLU A 51 -8.57 -13.70 19.05
CA GLU A 51 -7.19 -13.36 19.41
C GLU A 51 -6.28 -13.22 18.17
N LYS A 52 -6.47 -14.07 17.14
CA LYS A 52 -5.77 -13.91 15.86
C LYS A 52 -6.13 -12.61 15.16
N VAL A 53 -7.40 -12.23 15.14
CA VAL A 53 -7.87 -10.93 14.62
C VAL A 53 -7.18 -9.79 15.35
N ARG A 54 -7.18 -9.81 16.69
CA ARG A 54 -6.54 -8.77 17.52
C ARG A 54 -5.08 -8.56 17.15
N ASN A 55 -4.30 -9.65 17.15
CA ASN A 55 -2.88 -9.61 16.82
C ASN A 55 -2.64 -9.16 15.36
N LYS A 56 -3.52 -9.56 14.44
CA LYS A 56 -3.41 -9.16 13.03
C LYS A 56 -3.77 -7.70 12.79
N ARG A 57 -4.72 -7.16 13.58
CA ARG A 57 -5.10 -5.74 13.57
C ARG A 57 -3.96 -4.87 14.06
N GLU A 58 -3.34 -5.22 15.18
CA GLU A 58 -2.17 -4.50 15.68
C GLU A 58 -1.03 -4.49 14.64
N ALA A 59 -0.78 -5.61 13.97
CA ALA A 59 0.20 -5.67 12.88
C ALA A 59 -0.20 -4.80 11.66
N ALA A 60 -1.50 -4.68 11.37
CA ALA A 60 -2.01 -3.81 10.31
C ALA A 60 -1.81 -2.33 10.65
N ASP A 61 -2.08 -1.95 11.90
CA ASP A 61 -1.92 -0.57 12.39
C ASP A 61 -0.46 -0.14 12.37
N VAL A 62 0.45 -1.03 12.80
CA VAL A 62 1.90 -0.80 12.70
C VAL A 62 2.34 -0.60 11.24
N GLU A 63 1.84 -1.42 10.32
CA GLU A 63 2.19 -1.27 8.90
C GLU A 63 1.58 0.00 8.29
N ALA A 64 0.36 0.37 8.68
CA ALA A 64 -0.28 1.62 8.26
C ALA A 64 0.52 2.84 8.72
N GLN A 65 1.03 2.82 9.96
CA GLN A 65 1.89 3.89 10.47
C GLN A 65 3.19 3.99 9.67
N LYS A 66 3.82 2.87 9.30
CA LYS A 66 5.01 2.89 8.43
C LYS A 66 4.71 3.48 7.07
N VAL A 67 3.61 3.07 6.42
CA VAL A 67 3.19 3.63 5.13
C VAL A 67 2.99 5.14 5.24
N SER A 68 2.34 5.61 6.30
CA SER A 68 2.13 7.04 6.56
C SER A 68 3.44 7.82 6.67
N VAL A 69 4.42 7.30 7.42
CA VAL A 69 5.75 7.92 7.56
C VAL A 69 6.49 7.96 6.22
N ILE A 70 6.54 6.84 5.50
CA ILE A 70 7.21 6.77 4.18
C ILE A 70 6.53 7.73 3.18
N GLN A 71 5.19 7.81 3.21
CA GLN A 71 4.44 8.71 2.34
C GLN A 71 4.75 10.19 2.61
N ALA A 72 4.89 10.56 3.89
CA ALA A 72 5.31 11.91 4.26
C ALA A 72 6.73 12.20 3.76
N GLU A 73 7.67 11.26 3.90
CA GLU A 73 9.03 11.41 3.37
C GLU A 73 9.07 11.53 1.84
N VAL A 74 8.28 10.72 1.12
CA VAL A 74 8.16 10.80 -0.34
C VAL A 74 7.66 12.17 -0.76
N SER A 75 6.65 12.71 -0.08
CA SER A 75 6.09 14.04 -0.36
C SER A 75 7.14 15.15 -0.20
N VAL A 76 7.95 15.09 0.87
CA VAL A 76 9.05 16.03 1.08
C VAL A 76 10.11 15.89 -0.02
N LYS A 77 10.58 14.66 -0.29
CA LYS A 77 11.59 14.39 -1.34
C LYS A 77 11.11 14.84 -2.72
N GLN A 78 9.82 14.66 -3.01
CA GLN A 78 9.19 15.10 -4.25
C GLN A 78 9.23 16.61 -4.36
N LYS A 79 8.75 17.32 -3.34
CA LYS A 79 8.73 18.78 -3.31
C LYS A 79 10.14 19.37 -3.43
N ASP A 80 11.12 18.79 -2.76
CA ASP A 80 12.52 19.23 -2.85
C ASP A 80 13.08 19.04 -4.26
N CYS A 81 12.79 17.90 -4.90
CA CYS A 81 13.20 17.63 -6.27
C CYS A 81 12.55 18.60 -7.28
N GLU A 82 11.26 18.87 -7.13
CA GLU A 82 10.50 19.81 -7.98
C GLU A 82 11.02 21.24 -7.83
N ASN A 83 11.28 21.68 -6.59
CA ASN A 83 11.81 23.02 -6.32
C ASN A 83 13.19 23.22 -6.95
N ASP A 84 14.08 22.23 -6.91
CA ASP A 84 15.40 22.35 -7.50
C ASP A 84 15.38 22.24 -9.03
N LEU A 85 14.46 21.44 -9.59
CA LEU A 85 14.20 21.44 -11.04
C LEU A 85 13.72 22.82 -11.51
N ALA A 86 12.80 23.45 -10.77
CA ALA A 86 12.30 24.78 -11.08
C ALA A 86 13.40 25.85 -11.06
N LYS A 87 14.44 25.69 -10.22
CA LYS A 87 15.62 26.58 -10.24
C LYS A 87 16.47 26.41 -11.51
N ALA A 88 16.40 25.26 -12.16
CA ALA A 88 17.15 24.97 -13.39
C ALA A 88 16.47 25.54 -14.65
N GLU A 89 15.13 25.62 -14.67
CA GLU A 89 14.33 26.17 -15.76
C GLU A 89 14.76 27.56 -16.27
N PRO A 90 15.01 28.58 -15.42
CA PRO A 90 15.43 29.89 -15.90
C PRO A 90 16.80 29.84 -16.60
N SER A 91 17.70 28.94 -16.19
CA SER A 91 18.99 28.77 -16.86
C SER A 91 18.80 28.16 -18.25
N LEU A 92 17.91 27.20 -18.42
CA LEU A 92 17.57 26.66 -19.75
C LEU A 92 16.91 27.68 -20.66
N ALA A 93 15.95 28.44 -20.14
CA ALA A 93 15.27 29.48 -20.89
C ALA A 93 16.26 30.56 -21.34
N ALA A 94 17.16 30.99 -20.45
CA ALA A 94 18.20 31.95 -20.77
C ALA A 94 19.24 31.42 -21.77
N ALA A 95 19.59 30.12 -21.70
CA ALA A 95 20.44 29.49 -22.71
C ALA A 95 19.77 29.46 -24.09
N THR A 96 18.48 29.13 -24.14
CA THR A 96 17.70 29.08 -25.39
C THR A 96 17.56 30.48 -26.00
N ALA A 97 17.16 31.46 -25.19
CA ALA A 97 17.06 32.86 -25.61
C ALA A 97 18.42 33.41 -26.11
N ALA A 98 19.53 32.97 -25.51
CA ALA A 98 20.86 33.35 -26.00
C ALA A 98 21.14 32.78 -27.41
N LEU A 99 20.68 31.57 -27.72
CA LEU A 99 20.78 31.00 -29.07
C LEU A 99 19.87 31.73 -30.07
N ASP A 100 18.68 32.17 -29.66
CA ASP A 100 17.77 32.91 -30.55
C ASP A 100 18.34 34.27 -30.99
N THR A 101 19.27 34.85 -30.21
CA THR A 101 20.03 36.05 -30.63
C THR A 101 21.11 35.77 -31.68
N LEU A 102 21.45 34.49 -31.90
CA LEU A 102 22.44 34.07 -32.88
C LEU A 102 21.76 33.77 -34.22
N ASN A 103 22.09 34.57 -35.24
CA ASN A 103 21.70 34.30 -36.61
C ASN A 103 22.94 34.07 -37.49
N LYS A 104 22.72 33.56 -38.70
CA LYS A 104 23.79 33.23 -39.65
C LYS A 104 24.66 34.43 -40.04
N MET A 105 24.07 35.63 -40.08
CA MET A 105 24.77 36.89 -40.38
C MET A 105 25.76 37.23 -39.25
N ASN A 106 25.28 37.26 -38.01
CA ASN A 106 26.07 37.56 -36.81
C ASN A 106 27.25 36.58 -36.66
N LEU A 107 27.05 35.29 -36.95
CA LEU A 107 28.12 34.28 -36.91
C LEU A 107 29.10 34.39 -38.09
N THR A 108 28.65 34.86 -39.25
CA THR A 108 29.53 35.13 -40.40
C THR A 108 30.44 36.33 -40.11
N GLU A 109 29.90 37.38 -39.50
CA GLU A 109 30.67 38.54 -39.01
C GLU A 109 31.67 38.13 -37.92
N LEU A 110 31.25 37.31 -36.97
CA LEU A 110 32.14 36.76 -35.94
C LEU A 110 33.33 36.00 -36.56
N LYS A 111 33.13 35.29 -37.65
CA LYS A 111 34.21 34.58 -38.36
C LYS A 111 35.07 35.48 -39.24
N ALA A 112 34.61 36.69 -39.55
CA ALA A 112 35.34 37.62 -40.41
C ALA A 112 36.48 38.35 -39.69
N PHE A 113 36.53 38.30 -38.35
CA PHE A 113 37.60 38.92 -37.57
C PHE A 113 39.00 38.39 -37.98
N PRO A 114 39.90 39.27 -38.49
CA PRO A 114 41.28 38.88 -38.77
C PRO A 114 42.09 38.71 -37.48
N ASN A 115 41.91 39.63 -36.53
CA ASN A 115 42.53 39.64 -35.20
C ASN A 115 41.45 39.90 -34.13
N PRO A 116 40.73 38.88 -33.66
CA PRO A 116 39.65 39.06 -32.68
C PRO A 116 40.19 39.44 -31.28
N PRO A 117 39.42 40.21 -30.48
CA PRO A 117 39.75 40.46 -29.08
C PRO A 117 39.85 39.16 -28.25
N VAL A 118 40.69 39.18 -27.21
CA VAL A 118 40.91 38.02 -26.31
C VAL A 118 39.61 37.47 -25.73
N ALA A 119 38.67 38.34 -25.36
CA ALA A 119 37.35 37.95 -24.86
C ALA A 119 36.57 37.10 -25.89
N VAL A 120 36.62 37.45 -27.17
CA VAL A 120 35.96 36.71 -28.25
C VAL A 120 36.64 35.36 -28.49
N ILE A 121 37.97 35.32 -28.45
CA ILE A 121 38.74 34.06 -28.55
C ILE A 121 38.37 33.11 -27.42
N ASN A 122 38.31 33.63 -26.18
CA ASN A 122 37.99 32.84 -24.99
C ASN A 122 36.57 32.25 -25.07
N VAL A 123 35.58 33.01 -25.53
CA VAL A 123 34.20 32.52 -25.74
C VAL A 123 34.14 31.44 -26.81
N ALA A 124 34.80 31.65 -27.95
CA ALA A 124 34.80 30.65 -29.01
C ALA A 124 35.50 29.34 -28.55
N ALA A 125 36.59 29.47 -27.80
CA ALA A 125 37.30 28.33 -27.22
C ALA A 125 36.47 27.59 -26.16
N SER A 126 35.73 28.29 -25.29
CA SER A 126 34.88 27.62 -24.28
C SER A 126 33.77 26.80 -24.92
N VAL A 127 33.14 27.32 -25.98
CA VAL A 127 32.10 26.60 -26.73
C VAL A 127 32.67 25.37 -27.44
N MET A 128 33.87 25.46 -28.03
CA MET A 128 34.56 24.29 -28.59
C MET A 128 34.85 23.21 -27.55
N VAL A 129 35.20 23.60 -26.32
CA VAL A 129 35.46 22.65 -25.23
C VAL A 129 34.17 21.93 -24.81
N LEU A 130 33.05 22.65 -24.72
CA LEU A 130 31.75 22.03 -24.42
C LEU A 130 31.29 21.08 -25.53
N LEU A 131 31.44 21.48 -26.80
CA LEU A 131 31.06 20.67 -27.96
C LEU A 131 32.12 19.63 -28.36
N ALA A 132 33.13 19.39 -27.52
CA ALA A 132 34.21 18.48 -27.84
C ALA A 132 33.70 17.02 -27.92
N PRO A 133 33.94 16.32 -29.05
CA PRO A 133 33.45 14.96 -29.22
C PRO A 133 34.02 14.02 -28.16
N ARG A 134 33.15 13.26 -27.50
CA ARG A 134 33.50 12.30 -26.43
C ARG A 134 34.25 12.95 -25.24
N GLY A 135 34.06 14.25 -25.00
CA GLY A 135 34.69 14.96 -23.89
C GLY A 135 36.21 15.14 -24.02
N ARG A 136 36.76 14.93 -25.22
CA ARG A 136 38.19 15.11 -25.47
C ARG A 136 38.49 16.58 -25.74
N VAL A 137 38.87 17.30 -24.70
CA VAL A 137 39.23 18.73 -24.75
C VAL A 137 40.26 18.97 -25.88
N PRO A 138 39.97 19.84 -26.86
CA PRO A 138 40.89 20.15 -27.94
C PRO A 138 42.21 20.71 -27.42
N LYS A 139 43.34 20.18 -27.91
CA LYS A 139 44.68 20.69 -27.58
C LYS A 139 44.91 22.07 -28.20
N ASP A 140 44.53 22.23 -29.47
CA ASP A 140 44.54 23.51 -30.16
C ASP A 140 43.20 24.23 -29.94
N ARG A 141 43.26 25.35 -29.22
CA ARG A 141 42.13 26.23 -28.88
C ARG A 141 42.37 27.65 -29.44
N SER A 142 43.22 27.76 -30.47
CA SER A 142 43.50 29.01 -31.15
C SER A 142 42.27 29.52 -31.91
N TRP A 143 42.27 30.82 -32.23
CA TRP A 143 41.24 31.41 -33.09
C TRP A 143 41.10 30.69 -34.44
N LYS A 144 42.23 30.23 -35.02
CA LYS A 144 42.23 29.48 -36.27
C LYS A 144 41.40 28.18 -36.15
N ALA A 145 41.60 27.44 -35.07
CA ALA A 145 40.84 26.23 -34.78
C ALA A 145 39.35 26.52 -34.52
N ALA A 146 39.05 27.57 -33.74
CA ALA A 146 37.68 27.99 -33.45
C ALA A 146 36.92 28.47 -34.69
N ARG A 147 37.57 29.24 -35.54
CA ARG A 147 37.01 29.69 -36.83
C ARG A 147 36.72 28.53 -37.76
N ALA A 148 37.58 27.51 -37.79
CA ALA A 148 37.37 26.29 -38.57
C ALA A 148 36.22 25.46 -38.01
N PHE A 149 36.09 25.38 -36.67
CA PHE A 149 35.00 24.68 -36.00
C PHE A 149 33.63 25.31 -36.31
N MET A 150 33.55 26.64 -36.33
CA MET A 150 32.36 27.39 -36.80
C MET A 150 32.22 27.41 -38.34
N GLY A 151 33.01 26.63 -39.07
CA GLY A 151 33.10 26.63 -40.54
C GLY A 151 31.73 26.43 -41.20
N LYS A 152 30.98 25.43 -40.73
CA LYS A 152 29.60 25.16 -41.13
C LYS A 152 28.65 25.77 -40.10
N VAL A 153 28.13 26.97 -40.39
CA VAL A 153 27.35 27.77 -39.44
C VAL A 153 26.04 27.08 -39.05
N ASP A 154 25.36 26.46 -40.02
CA ASP A 154 24.08 25.80 -39.77
C ASP A 154 24.26 24.56 -38.86
N ASP A 155 25.27 23.72 -39.14
CA ASP A 155 25.63 22.57 -38.29
C ASP A 155 26.04 22.99 -36.88
N PHE A 156 26.76 24.12 -36.74
CA PHE A 156 27.18 24.64 -35.44
C PHE A 156 26.01 25.13 -34.60
N LEU A 157 25.07 25.87 -35.20
CA LEU A 157 23.84 26.29 -34.52
C LEU A 157 23.00 25.08 -34.10
N GLN A 158 22.88 24.08 -34.99
CA GLN A 158 22.17 22.84 -34.68
C GLN A 158 22.84 22.11 -33.51
N ALA A 159 24.17 22.01 -33.49
CA ALA A 159 24.91 21.37 -32.40
C ALA A 159 24.73 22.07 -31.05
N LEU A 160 24.59 23.40 -31.03
CA LEU A 160 24.27 24.17 -29.82
C LEU A 160 22.83 23.94 -29.34
N ALA A 161 21.88 23.91 -30.28
CA ALA A 161 20.46 23.70 -29.98
C ALA A 161 20.18 22.26 -29.49
N SER A 162 20.83 21.26 -30.09
CA SER A 162 20.69 19.85 -29.73
C SER A 162 21.74 19.38 -28.72
N TYR A 163 22.41 20.30 -28.01
CA TYR A 163 23.46 19.94 -27.07
C TYR A 163 22.90 19.14 -25.89
N ASP A 164 23.56 18.04 -25.54
CA ASP A 164 23.23 17.25 -24.37
C ASP A 164 23.69 17.95 -23.09
N LYS A 165 22.81 18.83 -22.62
CA LYS A 165 22.95 19.61 -21.39
C LYS A 165 22.85 18.78 -20.10
N GLU A 166 22.43 17.53 -20.18
CA GLU A 166 22.28 16.62 -19.02
C GLU A 166 23.50 15.72 -18.81
N HIS A 167 24.35 15.57 -19.83
CA HIS A 167 25.55 14.73 -19.78
C HIS A 167 26.81 15.49 -20.22
N ILE A 168 27.22 16.49 -19.45
CA ILE A 168 28.46 17.24 -19.71
C ILE A 168 29.68 16.47 -19.16
N PRO A 169 30.68 16.11 -19.99
CA PRO A 169 31.89 15.46 -19.50
C PRO A 169 32.62 16.31 -18.46
N ALA A 170 32.97 15.70 -17.32
CA ALA A 170 33.61 16.39 -16.20
C ALA A 170 34.93 17.11 -16.58
N THR A 171 35.67 16.55 -17.55
CA THR A 171 36.87 17.14 -18.12
C THR A 171 36.57 18.48 -18.82
N CYS A 172 35.55 18.51 -19.67
CA CYS A 172 35.13 19.72 -20.37
C CYS A 172 34.60 20.77 -19.40
N LEU A 173 33.75 20.36 -18.45
CA LEU A 173 33.19 21.25 -17.43
C LEU A 173 34.28 21.91 -16.59
N THR A 174 35.27 21.12 -16.15
CA THR A 174 36.40 21.62 -15.34
C THR A 174 37.19 22.67 -16.09
N VAL A 175 37.54 22.40 -17.35
CA VAL A 175 38.29 23.35 -18.19
C VAL A 175 37.48 24.63 -18.40
N VAL A 176 36.19 24.52 -18.75
CA VAL A 176 35.30 25.67 -18.97
C VAL A 176 35.22 26.54 -17.71
N LYS A 177 34.98 25.92 -16.55
CA LYS A 177 34.88 26.62 -15.27
C LYS A 177 36.18 27.29 -14.85
N GLN A 178 37.30 26.56 -14.91
CA GLN A 178 38.56 27.02 -14.36
C GLN A 178 39.28 28.02 -15.27
N GLU A 179 39.26 27.79 -16.59
CA GLU A 179 40.06 28.58 -17.54
C GLU A 179 39.28 29.76 -18.16
N TYR A 180 37.95 29.75 -18.14
CA TYR A 180 37.12 30.75 -18.81
C TYR A 180 36.15 31.46 -17.86
N LEU A 181 35.23 30.74 -17.20
CA LEU A 181 34.15 31.36 -16.39
C LEU A 181 34.66 32.12 -15.16
N ARG A 182 35.87 31.83 -14.66
CA ARG A 182 36.51 32.59 -13.57
C ARG A 182 37.02 33.97 -14.00
N LYS A 183 37.15 34.24 -15.30
CA LYS A 183 37.68 35.51 -15.81
C LYS A 183 36.58 36.58 -15.76
N PRO A 184 36.82 37.76 -15.15
CA PRO A 184 35.84 38.85 -15.12
C PRO A 184 35.40 39.32 -16.51
N GLU A 185 36.28 39.19 -17.52
CA GLU A 185 36.01 39.54 -18.91
C GLU A 185 35.01 38.58 -19.60
N PHE A 186 34.78 37.39 -19.02
CA PHE A 186 33.85 36.39 -19.53
C PHE A 186 32.42 36.70 -19.07
N HIS A 187 31.92 37.88 -19.46
CA HIS A 187 30.58 38.36 -19.12
C HIS A 187 29.83 38.78 -20.39
N PRO A 188 28.56 38.39 -20.59
CA PRO A 188 27.83 38.69 -21.83
C PRO A 188 27.82 40.18 -22.18
N ASP A 189 27.64 41.07 -21.21
CA ASP A 189 27.60 42.52 -21.44
C ASP A 189 28.94 43.11 -21.88
N LEU A 190 30.05 42.62 -21.32
CA LEU A 190 31.39 43.05 -21.71
C LEU A 190 31.72 42.56 -23.12
N VAL A 191 31.39 41.30 -23.41
CA VAL A 191 31.60 40.69 -24.73
C VAL A 191 30.72 41.36 -25.79
N ARG A 192 29.52 41.79 -25.44
CA ARG A 192 28.58 42.49 -26.35
C ARG A 192 29.18 43.76 -26.94
N THR A 193 30.03 44.47 -26.19
CA THR A 193 30.75 45.65 -26.71
C THR A 193 31.71 45.32 -27.86
N LYS A 194 32.08 44.04 -28.02
CA LYS A 194 33.02 43.56 -29.05
C LYS A 194 32.30 42.79 -30.15
N SER A 195 31.32 41.96 -29.80
CA SER A 195 30.51 41.21 -30.76
C SER A 195 29.20 40.74 -30.12
N THR A 196 28.09 40.96 -30.80
CA THR A 196 26.76 40.47 -30.42
C THR A 196 26.69 38.94 -30.47
N ALA A 197 27.28 38.32 -31.50
CA ALA A 197 27.36 36.87 -31.62
C ALA A 197 28.19 36.23 -30.49
N ALA A 198 29.34 36.82 -30.16
CA ALA A 198 30.14 36.34 -29.05
C ALA A 198 29.41 36.52 -27.70
N ALA A 199 28.59 37.57 -27.54
CA ALA A 199 27.78 37.74 -26.34
C ALA A 199 26.71 36.65 -26.18
N GLY A 200 26.03 36.27 -27.26
CA GLY A 200 25.06 35.16 -27.26
C GLY A 200 25.72 33.83 -26.90
N LEU A 201 26.88 33.52 -27.49
CA LEU A 201 27.66 32.31 -27.16
C LEU A 201 28.18 32.31 -25.72
N CYS A 202 28.59 33.47 -25.20
CA CYS A 202 29.01 33.65 -23.81
C CYS A 202 27.84 33.37 -22.84
N ALA A 203 26.68 33.99 -23.10
CA ALA A 203 25.47 33.77 -22.31
C ALA A 203 25.00 32.31 -22.35
N TRP A 204 25.02 31.68 -23.52
CA TRP A 204 24.71 30.26 -23.67
C TRP A 204 25.65 29.38 -22.82
N THR A 205 26.97 29.58 -22.93
CA THR A 205 27.97 28.81 -22.17
C THR A 205 27.73 28.91 -20.66
N ILE A 206 27.51 30.12 -20.15
CA ILE A 206 27.29 30.37 -18.72
C ILE A 206 26.02 29.66 -18.25
N ASN A 207 24.92 29.80 -18.99
CA ASN A 207 23.63 29.26 -18.60
C ASN A 207 23.57 27.73 -18.70
N ILE A 208 24.26 27.12 -19.69
CA ILE A 208 24.39 25.66 -19.78
C ILE A 208 25.19 25.09 -18.60
N VAL A 209 26.30 25.74 -18.21
CA VAL A 209 27.09 25.32 -17.05
C VAL A 209 26.27 25.44 -15.76
N LYS A 210 25.58 26.56 -15.56
CA LYS A 210 24.69 26.75 -14.39
C LYS A 210 23.57 25.72 -14.33
N TYR A 211 22.93 25.43 -15.48
CA TYR A 211 21.92 24.38 -15.56
C TYR A 211 22.48 23.03 -15.14
N TYR A 212 23.64 22.64 -15.68
CA TYR A 212 24.25 21.34 -15.39
C TYR A 212 24.65 21.20 -13.91
N GLU A 213 25.12 22.28 -13.28
CA GLU A 213 25.40 22.28 -11.83
C GLU A 213 24.16 21.98 -11.01
N ILE A 214 23.04 22.65 -11.28
CA ILE A 214 21.77 22.40 -10.61
C ILE A 214 21.26 20.98 -10.94
N TYR A 215 21.39 20.55 -12.19
CA TYR A 215 21.02 19.21 -12.62
C TYR A 215 21.79 18.13 -11.83
N CYS A 216 23.10 18.30 -11.61
CA CYS A 216 23.90 17.39 -10.78
C CYS A 216 23.41 17.30 -9.33
N GLU A 217 22.84 18.38 -8.76
CA GLU A 217 22.22 18.35 -7.43
C GLU A 217 20.86 17.63 -7.44
N VAL A 218 20.13 17.70 -8.55
CA VAL A 218 18.81 17.07 -8.75
C VAL A 218 18.91 15.57 -8.98
N ILE A 219 19.90 15.06 -9.74
CA ILE A 219 20.06 13.62 -10.03
C ILE A 219 19.98 12.73 -8.78
N PRO A 220 20.79 12.96 -7.72
CA PRO A 220 20.73 12.10 -6.54
C PRO A 220 19.38 12.19 -5.83
N LYS A 221 18.72 13.36 -5.85
CA LYS A 221 17.38 13.54 -5.29
C LYS A 221 16.32 12.76 -6.06
N ARG A 222 16.38 12.75 -7.40
CA ARG A 222 15.50 11.92 -8.25
C ARG A 222 15.69 10.43 -7.96
N HIS A 223 16.93 9.98 -7.82
CA HIS A 223 17.21 8.59 -7.47
C HIS A 223 16.67 8.24 -6.08
N ALA A 224 16.92 9.09 -5.08
CA ALA A 224 16.39 8.91 -3.72
C ALA A 224 14.85 8.93 -3.69
N LEU A 225 14.20 9.79 -4.47
CA LEU A 225 12.75 9.83 -4.63
C LEU A 225 12.23 8.54 -5.28
N SER A 226 12.89 8.04 -6.33
CA SER A 226 12.53 6.78 -6.98
C SER A 226 12.63 5.59 -6.01
N GLN A 227 13.68 5.54 -5.19
CA GLN A 227 13.84 4.51 -4.17
C GLN A 227 12.74 4.60 -3.11
N ALA A 228 12.47 5.80 -2.59
CA ALA A 228 11.42 6.01 -1.60
C ALA A 228 10.02 5.65 -2.12
N ASN A 229 9.74 5.92 -3.40
CA ASN A 229 8.49 5.50 -4.05
C ASN A 229 8.37 3.97 -4.15
N ALA A 230 9.47 3.27 -4.50
CA ALA A 230 9.47 1.80 -4.55
C ALA A 230 9.28 1.18 -3.16
N GLU A 231 9.87 1.78 -2.12
CA GLU A 231 9.64 1.39 -0.73
C GLU A 231 8.19 1.62 -0.31
N LEU A 232 7.60 2.77 -0.67
CA LEU A 232 6.20 3.10 -0.41
C LEU A 232 5.25 2.09 -1.07
N GLU A 233 5.50 1.75 -2.33
CA GLU A 233 4.71 0.75 -3.07
C GLU A 233 4.77 -0.62 -2.37
N THR A 234 5.98 -1.05 -1.98
CA THR A 234 6.19 -2.32 -1.28
C THR A 234 5.48 -2.35 0.07
N ALA A 235 5.58 -1.26 0.86
CA ALA A 235 4.91 -1.15 2.16
C ALA A 235 3.38 -1.13 2.02
N THR A 236 2.88 -0.39 1.02
CA THR A 236 1.44 -0.33 0.73
C THR A 236 0.90 -1.70 0.30
N ALA A 237 1.63 -2.44 -0.54
CA ALA A 237 1.25 -3.80 -0.93
C ALA A 237 1.20 -4.76 0.27
N LYS A 238 2.15 -4.65 1.21
CA LYS A 238 2.14 -5.42 2.46
C LYS A 238 0.93 -5.07 3.32
N LEU A 239 0.64 -3.78 3.50
CA LEU A 239 -0.53 -3.32 4.25
C LEU A 239 -1.83 -3.89 3.67
N LEU A 240 -2.02 -3.80 2.35
CA LEU A 240 -3.20 -4.34 1.66
C LEU A 240 -3.33 -5.87 1.86
N SER A 241 -2.22 -6.60 1.80
CA SER A 241 -2.19 -8.04 2.07
C SER A 241 -2.60 -8.37 3.51
N VAL A 242 -2.13 -7.57 4.48
CA VAL A 242 -2.51 -7.74 5.90
C VAL A 242 -3.97 -7.41 6.12
N GLN A 243 -4.48 -6.31 5.54
CA GLN A 243 -5.89 -5.91 5.62
C GLN A 243 -6.83 -6.95 5.00
N LYS A 244 -6.45 -7.54 3.86
CA LYS A 244 -7.22 -8.63 3.25
C LYS A 244 -7.35 -9.83 4.18
N LYS A 245 -6.22 -10.28 4.76
CA LYS A 245 -6.23 -11.39 5.72
C LYS A 245 -7.05 -11.07 6.97
N LEU A 246 -7.03 -9.82 7.41
CA LEU A 246 -7.84 -9.36 8.55
C LEU A 246 -9.33 -9.45 8.22
N ALA A 247 -9.75 -9.01 7.04
CA ALA A 247 -11.13 -9.13 6.59
C ALA A 247 -11.61 -10.60 6.52
N ASP A 248 -10.75 -11.50 6.03
CA ASP A 248 -11.05 -12.93 5.99
C ASP A 248 -11.23 -13.53 7.39
N LEU A 249 -10.39 -13.11 8.36
CA LEU A 249 -10.49 -13.54 9.76
C LEU A 249 -11.74 -12.97 10.45
N ASP A 250 -12.07 -11.70 10.22
CA ASP A 250 -13.28 -11.06 10.75
C ASP A 250 -14.54 -11.78 10.23
N ALA A 251 -14.58 -12.12 8.94
CA ALA A 251 -15.68 -12.90 8.35
C ALA A 251 -15.78 -14.31 8.97
N SER A 252 -14.64 -14.95 9.24
CA SER A 252 -14.61 -16.25 9.93
C SER A 252 -15.14 -16.15 11.37
N VAL A 253 -14.78 -15.09 12.11
CA VAL A 253 -15.30 -14.87 13.47
C VAL A 253 -16.82 -14.66 13.42
N GLN A 254 -17.32 -13.82 12.51
CA GLN A 254 -18.75 -13.58 12.34
C GLN A 254 -19.52 -14.88 12.03
N SER A 255 -18.98 -15.72 11.13
CA SER A 255 -19.58 -17.02 10.80
C SER A 255 -19.63 -17.95 12.01
N LEU A 256 -18.57 -18.01 12.81
CA LEU A 256 -18.52 -18.83 14.02
C LEU A 256 -19.49 -18.30 15.10
N THR A 257 -19.58 -16.98 15.26
CA THR A 257 -20.55 -16.35 16.17
C THR A 257 -21.98 -16.69 15.77
N ALA A 258 -22.33 -16.62 14.48
CA ALA A 258 -23.65 -17.01 13.99
C ALA A 258 -23.94 -18.50 14.20
N GLN A 259 -22.95 -19.38 14.05
CA GLN A 259 -23.08 -20.81 14.37
C GLN A 259 -23.30 -21.04 15.86
N PHE A 260 -22.58 -20.31 16.71
CA PHE A 260 -22.74 -20.35 18.17
C PHE A 260 -24.14 -19.89 18.61
N GLU A 261 -24.63 -18.78 18.05
CA GLU A 261 -25.99 -18.28 18.34
C GLU A 261 -27.06 -19.30 17.95
N ARG A 262 -26.95 -19.91 16.76
CA ARG A 262 -27.88 -20.96 16.31
C ARG A 262 -27.82 -22.20 17.20
N ALA A 263 -26.61 -22.70 17.50
CA ALA A 263 -26.44 -23.86 18.38
C ALA A 263 -26.98 -23.61 19.79
N THR A 264 -26.83 -22.38 20.29
CA THR A 264 -27.38 -21.97 21.59
C THR A 264 -28.91 -21.94 21.56
N ALA A 265 -29.52 -21.40 20.50
CA ALA A 265 -30.97 -21.41 20.34
C ALA A 265 -31.55 -22.83 20.27
N GLU A 266 -30.91 -23.72 19.50
CA GLU A 266 -31.30 -25.14 19.44
C GLU A 266 -31.15 -25.86 20.78
N LYS A 267 -30.07 -25.58 21.54
CA LYS A 267 -29.89 -26.11 22.89
C LYS A 267 -31.01 -25.67 23.82
N ILE A 268 -31.40 -24.39 23.79
CA ILE A 268 -32.48 -23.85 24.63
C ILE A 268 -33.80 -24.56 24.28
N SER A 269 -34.11 -24.72 23.00
CA SER A 269 -35.32 -25.45 22.58
C SER A 269 -35.31 -26.92 23.05
N CYS A 270 -34.17 -27.61 22.94
CA CYS A 270 -34.01 -28.97 23.45
C CYS A 270 -34.17 -29.04 24.98
N GLN A 271 -33.62 -28.07 25.72
CA GLN A 271 -33.79 -27.94 27.17
C GLN A 271 -35.27 -27.79 27.57
N GLU A 272 -36.05 -26.99 26.82
CA GLU A 272 -37.48 -26.83 27.06
C GLU A 272 -38.26 -28.12 26.79
N GLU A 273 -37.90 -28.88 25.76
CA GLU A 273 -38.52 -30.18 25.47
C GLU A 273 -38.18 -31.24 26.52
N VAL A 274 -36.94 -31.28 26.99
CA VAL A 274 -36.50 -32.15 28.10
C VAL A 274 -37.29 -31.82 29.37
N ALA A 275 -37.41 -30.54 29.72
CA ALA A 275 -38.16 -30.11 30.89
C ALA A 275 -39.64 -30.52 30.81
N ARG A 276 -40.26 -30.39 29.63
CA ARG A 276 -41.66 -30.80 29.39
C ARG A 276 -41.83 -32.31 29.51
N THR A 277 -40.91 -33.08 28.94
CA THR A 277 -40.93 -34.55 29.00
C THR A 277 -40.76 -35.03 30.45
N ASN A 278 -39.81 -34.45 31.19
CA ASN A 278 -39.61 -34.69 32.62
C ASN A 278 -40.88 -34.41 33.44
N GLN A 279 -41.50 -33.24 33.26
CA GLN A 279 -42.76 -32.91 33.95
C GLN A 279 -43.88 -33.90 33.62
N THR A 280 -43.96 -34.35 32.36
CA THR A 280 -44.97 -35.35 31.94
C THR A 280 -44.72 -36.70 32.61
N ILE A 281 -43.47 -37.14 32.70
CA ILE A 281 -43.07 -38.37 33.41
C ILE A 281 -43.41 -38.28 34.90
N GLU A 282 -43.10 -37.16 35.56
CA GLU A 282 -43.44 -36.95 36.98
C GLU A 282 -44.95 -37.06 37.24
N LEU A 283 -45.75 -36.40 36.41
CA LEU A 283 -47.21 -36.46 36.49
C LEU A 283 -47.74 -37.87 36.24
N ALA A 284 -47.21 -38.56 35.22
CA ALA A 284 -47.60 -39.93 34.88
C ALA A 284 -47.22 -40.92 36.00
N ASN A 285 -46.03 -40.82 36.58
CA ASN A 285 -45.60 -41.61 37.73
C ASN A 285 -46.49 -41.38 38.95
N ARG A 286 -46.89 -40.12 39.21
CA ARG A 286 -47.82 -39.78 40.29
C ARG A 286 -49.20 -40.40 40.06
N LEU A 287 -49.69 -40.42 38.82
CA LEU A 287 -50.93 -41.07 38.43
C LEU A 287 -50.86 -42.60 38.61
N VAL A 288 -49.80 -43.25 38.13
CA VAL A 288 -49.57 -44.70 38.31
C VAL A 288 -49.61 -45.06 39.79
N LYS A 289 -48.84 -44.35 40.62
CA LYS A 289 -48.81 -44.58 42.08
C LYS A 289 -50.19 -44.38 42.74
N GLY A 290 -50.95 -43.37 42.32
CA GLY A 290 -52.31 -43.13 42.82
C GLY A 290 -53.31 -44.22 42.40
N LEU A 291 -53.16 -44.76 41.20
CA LEU A 291 -54.00 -45.85 40.68
C LEU A 291 -53.66 -47.20 41.33
N GLU A 292 -52.39 -47.47 41.63
CA GLU A 292 -51.94 -48.66 42.37
C GLU A 292 -52.53 -48.72 43.78
N VAL A 293 -52.48 -47.61 44.52
CA VAL A 293 -53.10 -47.51 45.86
C VAL A 293 -54.61 -47.76 45.81
N ASN A 294 -55.30 -47.25 44.78
CA ASN A 294 -56.72 -47.53 44.59
C ASN A 294 -57.02 -48.98 44.20
N LYS A 295 -56.12 -49.63 43.47
CA LYS A 295 -56.21 -51.05 43.13
C LYS A 295 -56.06 -51.92 44.37
N GLU A 296 -55.05 -51.66 45.21
CA GLU A 296 -54.86 -52.37 46.49
C GLU A 296 -56.10 -52.24 47.39
N ARG A 297 -56.65 -51.03 47.52
CA ARG A 297 -57.89 -50.80 48.27
C ARG A 297 -59.09 -51.55 47.69
N SER A 298 -59.23 -51.59 46.37
CA SER A 298 -60.35 -52.27 45.70
C SER A 298 -60.25 -53.79 45.81
N ASN A 299 -59.03 -54.36 45.75
CA ASN A 299 -58.80 -55.79 45.97
C ASN A 299 -59.14 -56.21 47.41
N LEU A 300 -58.77 -55.40 48.41
CA LEU A 300 -59.13 -55.64 49.82
C LEU A 300 -60.65 -55.63 50.07
N VAL A 301 -61.40 -54.80 49.34
CA VAL A 301 -62.86 -54.73 49.44
C VAL A 301 -63.54 -55.92 48.77
N VAL A 302 -62.99 -56.42 47.66
CA VAL A 302 -63.51 -57.62 46.96
C VAL A 302 -63.24 -58.89 47.77
N THR A 303 -62.03 -59.06 48.32
CA THR A 303 -61.70 -60.23 49.16
C THR A 303 -62.41 -60.22 50.52
N GLY A 304 -62.77 -59.04 51.03
CA GLY A 304 -63.60 -58.90 52.24
C GLY A 304 -65.10 -59.17 52.01
N ALA A 305 -65.59 -59.07 50.77
CA ALA A 305 -66.99 -59.34 50.42
C ALA A 305 -67.27 -60.83 50.14
N ASP A 306 -66.25 -61.65 49.88
CA ASP A 306 -66.35 -63.11 49.73
C ASP A 306 -66.21 -63.87 51.07
N LEU A 307 -66.06 -63.16 52.19
CA LEU A 307 -65.89 -63.71 53.55
C LEU A 307 -67.04 -63.33 54.52
N ALA A 308 -68.16 -62.82 54.03
CA ALA A 308 -69.38 -62.55 54.79
C ALA A 308 -70.58 -63.30 54.19
#